data_AF-R0GUI4-F1
#
_entry.id   AF-R0GUI4-F1
#
_cell.length_a   1.000
_cell.length_b   1.000
_cell.length_c   1.000
_cell.angle_alpha   90.00
_cell.angle_beta   90.00
_cell.angle_gamma   90.00
#
_symmetry.space_group_name_H-M   'P 1'
#
loop_
_entity.id
_entity.type
_entity.pdbx_description
1 polymer ?
#
loop_
_entity_poly.entity_id
_entity_poly.type
_entity_poly.pdbx_seq_one_letter_code
_entity_poly.pdbx_strand_id
1 'polypeptide(L)'
;MARVPMLLCLVLLVTLGVVISVSFADNVEVKSQHLESSKKYKNHVEHHNSKHTEKGGEKVGGDHHAGSDAVDENDKKDKKKGHDQKDNVDEKKSAGHDKDGVADDDEKKHHQDKMKDGQNGDDVDTDDDTDDDTDDDTDDEDEVDGDDDEKENIGLYELKKGNITIKFTNWGASIMSLNFPDKNGKIGDIVLGYDSVKSYQTDKVYFGATVGRVANRIGKAQFKLNGKEYKTSANDGKNTLHGGKKGFGDVVWAVTKHKYDGKKPHIVFTYTSPDGDQGFPGELNVTVTYTLDKDNELSVVMEAKTKDKATPVNLAHHTYWNLGGHNAGDILSEEIQILGSSYTPVDGELIPTGQISPVKGTPYDFLQLRPIKDNIKDLKTGYDINYCLDGKADKMRKIVDLVDKKSGRKMELTGNQPGLQFYTGEMLKDIKGKNGAVYQAYGGLCLETQSYPDALNYPKFPSQIVEPGKKYKHTMLFKFSIVS
;
A
#
# COMPACT_ATOMS: atom_id res chain seq x y z
N MET A 1 11.74 -42.77 71.92
CA MET A 1 11.16 -41.75 72.83
C MET A 1 12.12 -40.56 72.81
N ALA A 2 11.72 -39.29 72.84
CA ALA A 2 10.38 -38.68 72.96
C ALA A 2 10.10 -37.69 71.79
N ARG A 3 9.21 -36.69 71.97
CA ARG A 3 8.70 -35.76 70.93
C ARG A 3 8.65 -34.30 71.44
N VAL A 4 8.97 -33.32 70.57
CA VAL A 4 8.35 -31.95 70.48
C VAL A 4 8.59 -31.02 71.72
N PRO A 5 8.40 -29.67 71.69
CA PRO A 5 8.03 -28.70 70.63
C PRO A 5 9.24 -27.82 70.16
N MET A 6 9.20 -26.94 69.15
CA MET A 6 8.17 -26.14 68.42
C MET A 6 7.95 -24.69 68.95
N LEU A 7 8.13 -23.72 68.03
CA LEU A 7 7.56 -22.35 68.00
C LEU A 7 8.14 -21.22 68.91
N LEU A 8 9.12 -20.48 68.39
CA LEU A 8 9.40 -19.03 68.59
C LEU A 8 10.40 -18.61 67.47
N CYS A 9 10.37 -17.45 66.82
CA CYS A 9 9.47 -16.29 66.85
C CYS A 9 8.91 -16.00 65.42
N LEU A 10 7.81 -15.24 65.35
CA LEU A 10 7.44 -14.48 64.15
C LEU A 10 8.04 -13.07 64.22
N VAL A 11 8.13 -12.38 63.09
CA VAL A 11 8.46 -10.94 62.94
C VAL A 11 9.92 -10.55 63.21
N LEU A 12 10.73 -10.56 62.14
CA LEU A 12 11.53 -9.39 61.77
C LEU A 12 11.60 -9.30 60.23
N LEU A 13 11.73 -8.09 59.69
CA LEU A 13 11.48 -7.78 58.28
C LEU A 13 12.76 -7.74 57.43
N VAL A 14 12.63 -8.24 56.20
CA VAL A 14 13.29 -7.77 54.96
C VAL A 14 14.79 -7.46 55.01
N THR A 15 15.60 -8.30 54.36
CA THR A 15 16.58 -7.86 53.34
C THR A 15 17.14 -9.05 52.54
N LEU A 16 17.69 -8.76 51.35
CA LEU A 16 18.32 -9.69 50.39
C LEU A 16 17.47 -10.92 50.01
N GLY A 17 16.63 -10.76 48.98
CA GLY A 17 16.05 -11.89 48.25
C GLY A 17 17.00 -12.44 47.19
N VAL A 18 17.23 -13.75 47.19
CA VAL A 18 17.72 -14.50 46.02
C VAL A 18 16.74 -15.66 45.81
N VAL A 19 15.66 -15.42 45.08
CA VAL A 19 14.69 -16.46 44.70
C VAL A 19 15.10 -17.02 43.35
N ILE A 20 15.69 -18.22 43.35
CA ILE A 20 15.96 -18.96 42.12
C ILE A 20 14.63 -19.51 41.62
N SER A 21 14.01 -18.83 40.65
CA SER A 21 12.80 -19.28 39.98
C SER A 21 13.12 -20.40 38.99
N VAL A 22 13.12 -21.65 39.46
CA VAL A 22 13.20 -22.83 38.58
C VAL A 22 11.89 -22.94 37.79
N SER A 23 11.91 -22.50 36.54
CA SER A 23 10.82 -22.74 35.61
C SER A 23 11.01 -24.11 34.95
N PHE A 24 10.05 -25.01 35.13
CA PHE A 24 10.00 -26.23 34.33
C PHE A 24 9.65 -25.86 32.88
N ALA A 25 10.48 -26.30 31.95
CA ALA A 25 10.21 -26.24 30.52
C ALA A 25 10.00 -27.66 30.01
N ASP A 26 8.76 -28.01 29.67
CA ASP A 26 8.44 -29.31 29.07
C ASP A 26 8.96 -29.35 27.62
N ASN A 27 10.17 -29.88 27.45
CA ASN A 27 10.77 -30.14 26.15
C ASN A 27 10.02 -31.25 25.40
N VAL A 28 8.95 -30.87 24.69
CA VAL A 28 8.34 -31.72 23.66
C VAL A 28 9.15 -31.61 22.37
N GLU A 29 10.06 -32.56 22.19
CA GLU A 29 10.89 -32.70 20.99
C GLU A 29 10.03 -33.10 19.78
N VAL A 30 9.53 -32.12 19.01
CA VAL A 30 8.76 -32.37 17.77
C VAL A 30 9.71 -32.84 16.66
N LYS A 31 10.06 -34.13 16.69
CA LYS A 31 10.71 -34.79 15.56
C LYS A 31 9.76 -34.83 14.37
N SER A 32 10.27 -34.44 13.19
CA SER A 32 9.55 -34.59 11.92
C SER A 32 9.14 -36.05 11.70
N GLN A 33 7.85 -36.31 11.53
CA GLN A 33 7.32 -37.59 11.09
C GLN A 33 6.57 -37.40 9.76
N HIS A 34 7.02 -38.13 8.73
CA HIS A 34 6.31 -38.24 7.46
C HIS A 34 4.90 -38.81 7.69
N LEU A 35 3.87 -38.04 7.32
CA LEU A 35 2.48 -38.49 7.32
C LEU A 35 2.06 -38.96 5.92
N GLU A 36 2.33 -40.24 5.61
CA GLU A 36 1.63 -40.94 4.52
C GLU A 36 0.14 -41.10 4.88
N SER A 37 -0.71 -40.16 4.46
CA SER A 37 -2.16 -40.25 4.69
C SER A 37 -3.02 -39.85 3.47
N SER A 38 -2.62 -40.29 2.27
CA SER A 38 -3.36 -40.05 1.01
C SER A 38 -3.78 -41.33 0.26
N LYS A 39 -3.70 -42.51 0.89
CA LYS A 39 -4.09 -43.82 0.30
C LYS A 39 -5.31 -44.46 0.98
N LYS A 40 -6.46 -43.77 1.03
CA LYS A 40 -7.74 -44.39 1.45
C LYS A 40 -9.05 -43.73 0.99
N TYR A 41 -9.18 -43.41 -0.30
CA TYR A 41 -10.50 -43.19 -0.94
C TYR A 41 -10.51 -43.65 -2.41
N LYS A 42 -10.51 -44.98 -2.61
CA LYS A 42 -10.84 -45.64 -3.90
C LYS A 42 -11.36 -47.06 -3.62
N ASN A 43 -12.67 -47.25 -3.77
CA ASN A 43 -13.31 -48.35 -4.55
C ASN A 43 -14.79 -48.52 -4.18
N HIS A 44 -15.53 -49.09 -5.14
CA HIS A 44 -17.00 -49.23 -5.20
C HIS A 44 -17.76 -47.90 -5.34
N VAL A 45 -18.81 -47.80 -6.17
CA VAL A 45 -19.55 -48.85 -6.91
C VAL A 45 -19.40 -48.66 -8.44
N GLU A 46 -19.37 -49.76 -9.20
CA GLU A 46 -19.33 -49.77 -10.66
C GLU A 46 -20.73 -49.78 -11.30
N HIS A 47 -20.77 -49.38 -12.58
CA HIS A 47 -21.74 -49.76 -13.61
C HIS A 47 -23.21 -50.04 -13.25
N HIS A 48 -24.09 -49.22 -13.85
CA HIS A 48 -25.04 -49.78 -14.81
C HIS A 48 -25.17 -48.89 -16.06
N ASN A 49 -25.40 -49.50 -17.21
CA ASN A 49 -25.45 -48.85 -18.52
C ASN A 49 -26.84 -49.02 -19.15
N SER A 50 -27.40 -47.98 -19.76
CA SER A 50 -28.62 -48.05 -20.58
C SER A 50 -28.67 -46.90 -21.60
N LYS A 51 -29.41 -47.07 -22.70
CA LYS A 51 -29.41 -46.20 -23.89
C LYS A 51 -30.79 -45.60 -24.19
N HIS A 52 -30.78 -44.47 -24.91
CA HIS A 52 -31.91 -43.89 -25.67
C HIS A 52 -33.14 -43.45 -24.83
N THR A 53 -34.09 -42.64 -25.32
CA THR A 53 -34.41 -42.19 -26.70
C THR A 53 -34.97 -40.75 -26.71
N GLU A 54 -35.13 -40.15 -27.89
CA GLU A 54 -35.76 -38.83 -28.11
C GLU A 54 -37.31 -38.84 -28.05
N LYS A 55 -37.90 -37.65 -28.25
CA LYS A 55 -39.33 -37.28 -28.42
C LYS A 55 -40.11 -36.99 -27.11
N GLY A 56 -41.04 -36.02 -27.06
CA GLY A 56 -41.38 -34.98 -28.04
C GLY A 56 -42.85 -34.51 -27.97
N GLY A 57 -43.10 -33.19 -27.94
CA GLY A 57 -44.44 -32.57 -27.85
C GLY A 57 -45.08 -32.64 -26.45
N GLU A 58 -46.16 -31.92 -26.13
CA GLU A 58 -46.70 -30.68 -26.75
C GLU A 58 -47.48 -29.84 -25.69
N LYS A 59 -48.36 -28.91 -26.11
CA LYS A 59 -48.95 -27.83 -25.28
C LYS A 59 -50.26 -28.20 -24.54
N VAL A 60 -50.78 -27.17 -23.83
CA VAL A 60 -52.15 -26.95 -23.28
C VAL A 60 -52.30 -27.33 -21.78
N GLY A 61 -52.88 -26.47 -20.92
CA GLY A 61 -53.24 -25.05 -21.08
C GLY A 61 -54.36 -24.55 -20.15
N GLY A 62 -54.26 -23.29 -19.70
CA GLY A 62 -55.32 -22.53 -18.99
C GLY A 62 -55.54 -22.85 -17.50
N ASP A 63 -56.22 -22.01 -16.70
CA ASP A 63 -56.48 -20.56 -16.85
C ASP A 63 -57.02 -19.94 -15.52
N HIS A 64 -57.29 -18.62 -15.52
CA HIS A 64 -57.99 -17.77 -14.52
C HIS A 64 -57.18 -17.32 -13.28
N HIS A 65 -57.13 -16.03 -12.86
CA HIS A 65 -58.14 -14.97 -12.57
C HIS A 65 -58.84 -15.09 -11.20
N ALA A 66 -59.19 -14.03 -10.44
CA ALA A 66 -58.82 -12.58 -10.43
C ALA A 66 -59.45 -11.87 -9.18
N GLY A 67 -59.15 -10.57 -8.96
CA GLY A 67 -59.74 -9.70 -7.90
C GLY A 67 -58.73 -9.33 -6.79
N SER A 68 -58.35 -8.08 -6.44
CA SER A 68 -59.03 -6.75 -6.38
C SER A 68 -59.86 -6.55 -5.09
N ASP A 69 -59.93 -5.40 -4.39
CA ASP A 69 -59.39 -4.02 -4.53
C ASP A 69 -58.81 -3.54 -3.14
N ALA A 70 -58.62 -2.29 -2.68
CA ALA A 70 -58.97 -0.92 -3.13
C ALA A 70 -58.16 0.21 -2.44
N VAL A 71 -57.93 1.32 -3.16
CA VAL A 71 -58.16 2.76 -2.82
C VAL A 71 -57.82 3.34 -1.42
N ASP A 72 -57.00 4.40 -1.38
CA ASP A 72 -57.44 5.75 -0.94
C ASP A 72 -56.60 6.90 -1.56
N GLU A 73 -57.20 8.08 -1.77
CA GLU A 73 -56.58 9.33 -2.22
C GLU A 73 -57.07 10.50 -1.34
N ASN A 74 -56.26 11.55 -1.14
CA ASN A 74 -56.83 12.88 -0.88
C ASN A 74 -55.91 14.05 -1.29
N ASP A 75 -56.53 15.22 -1.48
CA ASP A 75 -56.04 16.31 -2.33
C ASP A 75 -56.02 17.70 -1.63
N LYS A 76 -55.40 18.68 -2.31
CA LYS A 76 -55.29 20.15 -2.13
C LYS A 76 -53.86 20.57 -1.81
N LYS A 77 -53.12 21.25 -2.70
CA LYS A 77 -53.35 22.48 -3.50
C LYS A 77 -53.41 23.76 -2.65
N ASP A 78 -52.55 24.73 -3.00
CA ASP A 78 -53.05 26.03 -3.47
C ASP A 78 -52.10 26.67 -4.52
N LYS A 79 -52.50 27.78 -5.16
CA LYS A 79 -51.85 28.40 -6.34
C LYS A 79 -51.71 29.93 -6.26
N LYS A 80 -50.61 30.47 -6.82
CA LYS A 80 -50.52 31.60 -7.81
C LYS A 80 -49.04 31.90 -8.15
N LYS A 81 -48.65 32.15 -9.41
CA LYS A 81 -48.71 33.40 -10.23
C LYS A 81 -48.07 34.61 -9.51
N GLY A 82 -47.21 35.45 -10.11
CA GLY A 82 -46.59 35.53 -11.46
C GLY A 82 -45.24 36.30 -11.32
N HIS A 83 -44.56 36.85 -12.33
CA HIS A 83 -44.94 37.30 -13.68
C HIS A 83 -43.67 37.46 -14.55
N ASP A 84 -43.78 37.62 -15.86
CA ASP A 84 -42.65 37.93 -16.75
C ASP A 84 -42.19 39.39 -16.65
N GLN A 85 -40.91 39.65 -16.92
CA GLN A 85 -40.51 40.69 -17.89
C GLN A 85 -39.04 40.60 -18.33
N LYS A 86 -38.80 40.98 -19.59
CA LYS A 86 -37.49 41.40 -20.12
C LYS A 86 -37.51 42.94 -20.22
N ASP A 87 -36.35 43.60 -20.19
CA ASP A 87 -35.76 44.22 -21.38
C ASP A 87 -34.54 45.14 -21.08
N ASN A 88 -33.66 45.22 -22.08
CA ASN A 88 -32.79 46.34 -22.49
C ASN A 88 -31.95 47.16 -21.47
N VAL A 89 -30.62 47.08 -21.68
CA VAL A 89 -29.75 48.18 -22.16
C VAL A 89 -30.04 49.61 -21.69
N ASP A 90 -29.04 50.25 -21.06
CA ASP A 90 -28.60 51.59 -21.51
C ASP A 90 -27.12 51.86 -21.16
N GLU A 91 -26.44 52.69 -21.99
CA GLU A 91 -25.11 53.23 -21.67
C GLU A 91 -25.22 54.43 -20.72
N LYS A 92 -24.18 54.69 -19.91
CA LYS A 92 -23.75 56.09 -19.72
C LYS A 92 -22.29 56.27 -19.34
N LYS A 93 -21.72 57.31 -19.94
CA LYS A 93 -20.34 57.77 -19.79
C LYS A 93 -20.26 58.77 -18.63
N SER A 94 -19.17 58.74 -17.89
CA SER A 94 -18.61 59.93 -17.25
C SER A 94 -17.10 59.95 -17.50
N ALA A 95 -16.54 61.14 -17.68
CA ALA A 95 -15.12 61.34 -17.96
C ALA A 95 -14.47 62.13 -16.82
N GLY A 96 -13.21 61.81 -16.53
CA GLY A 96 -12.35 62.56 -15.61
C GLY A 96 -10.90 62.41 -16.06
N HIS A 97 -10.22 63.52 -16.27
CA HIS A 97 -8.76 63.56 -16.41
C HIS A 97 -8.12 63.42 -15.03
N ASP A 98 -6.95 62.78 -14.93
CA ASP A 98 -5.71 63.57 -14.79
C ASP A 98 -4.48 62.74 -15.19
N LYS A 99 -3.28 63.31 -15.03
CA LYS A 99 -2.07 62.98 -15.80
C LYS A 99 -0.97 62.31 -14.97
N ASP A 100 0.12 62.02 -15.68
CA ASP A 100 1.47 61.70 -15.21
C ASP A 100 1.62 60.30 -14.55
N GLY A 101 2.68 59.54 -14.81
CA GLY A 101 3.81 59.75 -15.72
C GLY A 101 4.88 58.65 -15.54
N VAL A 102 6.06 58.84 -16.15
CA VAL A 102 7.20 57.88 -16.17
C VAL A 102 6.96 56.65 -17.08
N ALA A 103 8.04 56.05 -17.57
CA ALA A 103 8.06 55.05 -18.64
C ALA A 103 8.59 53.69 -18.18
N ASP A 104 8.19 52.63 -18.89
CA ASP A 104 8.81 51.30 -18.88
C ASP A 104 9.66 51.12 -20.16
N ASP A 105 10.77 50.38 -20.06
CA ASP A 105 11.62 49.99 -21.19
C ASP A 105 11.00 48.82 -22.01
N ASP A 106 11.25 48.77 -23.32
CA ASP A 106 10.92 47.62 -24.19
C ASP A 106 12.01 47.40 -25.28
N GLU A 107 11.98 46.22 -25.89
CA GLU A 107 12.83 45.69 -26.99
C GLU A 107 14.30 45.41 -26.58
N LYS A 108 14.74 44.17 -26.32
CA LYS A 108 14.72 42.88 -27.09
C LYS A 108 15.93 42.68 -28.04
N LYS A 109 16.31 41.38 -28.15
CA LYS A 109 16.93 40.63 -29.30
C LYS A 109 18.44 40.29 -29.30
N HIS A 110 18.64 38.97 -29.42
CA HIS A 110 19.64 38.21 -30.20
C HIS A 110 21.15 38.36 -29.96
N HIS A 111 21.71 37.30 -29.37
CA HIS A 111 23.09 36.85 -29.63
C HIS A 111 23.23 36.12 -30.98
N GLN A 112 24.27 36.49 -31.72
CA GLN A 112 25.29 35.64 -32.38
C GLN A 112 26.34 36.64 -32.94
N ASP A 113 27.66 36.42 -32.97
CA ASP A 113 28.42 35.25 -33.41
C ASP A 113 29.93 35.42 -33.04
N LYS A 114 30.77 34.42 -33.37
CA LYS A 114 32.25 34.44 -33.57
C LYS A 114 33.23 34.19 -32.41
N MET A 115 33.75 32.97 -32.47
CA MET A 115 35.08 32.45 -32.11
C MET A 115 36.26 33.44 -32.05
N LYS A 116 37.26 33.11 -31.21
CA LYS A 116 38.69 33.09 -31.59
C LYS A 116 39.54 32.21 -30.67
N ASP A 117 40.63 31.69 -31.20
CA ASP A 117 41.48 30.65 -30.59
C ASP A 117 42.77 31.18 -29.91
N GLY A 118 43.38 30.32 -29.07
CA GLY A 118 44.80 30.37 -28.69
C GLY A 118 45.11 30.90 -27.28
N GLN A 119 46.20 30.47 -26.62
CA GLN A 119 47.14 29.40 -26.99
C GLN A 119 48.05 28.99 -25.80
N ASN A 120 48.47 27.71 -25.77
CA ASN A 120 49.63 27.11 -25.08
C ASN A 120 49.81 27.27 -23.55
N GLY A 121 50.48 26.27 -22.95
CA GLY A 121 50.83 26.22 -21.53
C GLY A 121 51.13 24.78 -21.10
N ASP A 122 52.23 24.22 -21.59
CA ASP A 122 52.73 22.91 -21.17
C ASP A 122 53.29 22.96 -19.74
N ASP A 123 53.20 21.85 -19.01
CA ASP A 123 54.35 21.29 -18.30
C ASP A 123 54.08 19.81 -17.94
N VAL A 124 55.15 19.05 -17.75
CA VAL A 124 55.14 17.61 -17.50
C VAL A 124 55.72 17.34 -16.12
N ASP A 125 55.11 16.42 -15.37
CA ASP A 125 55.89 15.50 -14.55
C ASP A 125 55.16 14.15 -14.47
N THR A 126 55.96 13.09 -14.60
CA THR A 126 55.57 11.70 -14.38
C THR A 126 56.14 11.26 -13.04
N ASP A 127 55.40 10.46 -12.29
CA ASP A 127 56.02 9.43 -11.46
C ASP A 127 55.19 8.15 -11.54
N ASP A 128 55.88 7.03 -11.36
CA ASP A 128 55.43 5.66 -11.55
C ASP A 128 55.42 4.96 -10.18
N ASP A 129 54.32 4.28 -9.85
CA ASP A 129 54.26 3.38 -8.69
C ASP A 129 53.19 2.32 -8.97
N THR A 130 53.66 1.13 -9.36
CA THR A 130 52.84 -0.08 -9.49
C THR A 130 52.72 -0.77 -8.13
N ASP A 131 51.49 -1.07 -7.69
CA ASP A 131 51.24 -2.15 -6.72
C ASP A 131 50.16 -3.08 -7.30
N ASP A 132 50.33 -4.37 -7.04
CA ASP A 132 49.65 -5.50 -7.67
C ASP A 132 48.82 -6.26 -6.63
N ASP A 133 47.51 -6.04 -6.61
CA ASP A 133 46.55 -6.78 -5.76
C ASP A 133 45.46 -7.39 -6.65
N THR A 134 45.63 -8.67 -6.98
CA THR A 134 44.66 -9.47 -7.73
C THR A 134 43.57 -10.01 -6.79
N ASP A 135 42.38 -9.41 -6.81
CA ASP A 135 41.18 -9.98 -6.18
C ASP A 135 40.33 -10.74 -7.22
N ASP A 136 39.78 -11.88 -6.80
CA ASP A 136 39.27 -12.98 -7.64
C ASP A 136 37.84 -12.72 -8.17
N ASP A 137 37.71 -12.28 -9.43
CA ASP A 137 36.42 -12.16 -10.14
C ASP A 137 35.88 -13.56 -10.52
N THR A 138 35.24 -14.25 -9.56
CA THR A 138 34.53 -15.51 -9.83
C THR A 138 33.13 -15.24 -10.40
N ASP A 139 32.99 -15.34 -11.73
CA ASP A 139 31.70 -15.34 -12.43
C ASP A 139 30.87 -16.60 -12.06
N ASP A 140 30.03 -16.50 -11.03
CA ASP A 140 28.97 -17.48 -10.73
C ASP A 140 27.86 -17.42 -11.80
N GLU A 141 28.10 -18.01 -12.98
CA GLU A 141 27.06 -18.31 -13.96
C GLU A 141 26.17 -19.48 -13.46
N ASP A 142 25.26 -19.18 -12.53
CA ASP A 142 24.18 -20.09 -12.10
C ASP A 142 23.34 -20.55 -13.33
N GLU A 143 23.53 -21.80 -13.77
CA GLU A 143 22.70 -22.41 -14.82
C GLU A 143 21.22 -22.45 -14.38
N VAL A 144 20.33 -21.86 -15.18
CA VAL A 144 18.88 -21.88 -14.93
C VAL A 144 18.29 -23.19 -15.44
N ASP A 145 18.47 -24.25 -14.67
CA ASP A 145 17.74 -25.52 -14.84
C ASP A 145 16.24 -25.28 -14.62
N GLY A 146 15.46 -25.35 -15.70
CA GLY A 146 14.04 -25.03 -15.71
C GLY A 146 13.15 -26.27 -15.56
N ASP A 147 12.56 -26.46 -14.38
CA ASP A 147 11.49 -27.44 -14.14
C ASP A 147 10.12 -26.71 -14.02
N ASP A 148 9.43 -26.56 -15.16
CA ASP A 148 8.10 -25.94 -15.30
C ASP A 148 6.97 -26.83 -14.71
N ASP A 149 6.97 -27.10 -13.39
CA ASP A 149 5.77 -27.66 -12.71
C ASP A 149 5.69 -27.39 -11.18
N GLU A 150 6.29 -26.29 -10.67
CA GLU A 150 6.01 -25.79 -9.32
C GLU A 150 4.54 -25.29 -9.23
N LYS A 151 3.64 -26.19 -8.79
CA LYS A 151 2.30 -25.83 -8.34
C LYS A 151 2.40 -24.71 -7.29
N GLU A 152 1.76 -23.57 -7.56
CA GLU A 152 1.75 -22.35 -6.74
C GLU A 152 1.49 -22.63 -5.25
N ASN A 153 2.55 -22.96 -4.50
CA ASN A 153 2.44 -23.34 -3.10
C ASN A 153 2.23 -22.09 -2.24
N ILE A 154 1.01 -21.92 -1.77
CA ILE A 154 0.63 -20.80 -0.90
C ILE A 154 1.25 -21.02 0.48
N GLY A 155 2.25 -20.20 0.81
CA GLY A 155 3.17 -20.40 1.93
C GLY A 155 3.23 -19.25 2.93
N LEU A 156 4.01 -19.49 3.98
CA LEU A 156 4.40 -18.54 5.01
C LEU A 156 5.92 -18.42 5.03
N TYR A 157 6.43 -17.20 5.07
CA TYR A 157 7.86 -16.90 5.03
C TYR A 157 8.20 -15.91 6.15
N GLU A 158 9.42 -15.94 6.67
CA GLU A 158 9.87 -15.03 7.74
C GLU A 158 11.25 -14.43 7.40
N LEU A 159 11.47 -13.17 7.77
CA LEU A 159 12.77 -12.51 7.78
C LEU A 159 13.10 -12.01 9.18
N LYS A 160 14.36 -12.16 9.60
CA LYS A 160 14.80 -11.80 10.95
C LYS A 160 16.15 -11.09 10.96
N LYS A 161 16.23 -9.94 11.64
CA LYS A 161 17.47 -9.21 11.89
C LYS A 161 17.36 -8.34 13.14
N GLY A 162 18.27 -8.55 14.10
CA GLY A 162 18.30 -7.80 15.35
C GLY A 162 16.94 -7.79 16.04
N ASN A 163 16.36 -6.60 16.18
CA ASN A 163 15.07 -6.37 16.84
C ASN A 163 13.84 -6.58 15.93
N ILE A 164 14.02 -6.81 14.63
CA ILE A 164 12.92 -7.02 13.67
C ILE A 164 12.72 -8.51 13.38
N THR A 165 11.46 -8.92 13.36
CA THR A 165 11.03 -10.20 12.77
C THR A 165 9.73 -9.98 11.98
N ILE A 166 9.78 -10.19 10.66
CA ILE A 166 8.67 -9.96 9.73
C ILE A 166 8.18 -11.29 9.18
N LYS A 167 6.87 -11.51 9.14
CA LYS A 167 6.25 -12.64 8.43
C LYS A 167 5.52 -12.15 7.20
N PHE A 168 5.54 -12.99 6.17
CA PHE A 168 4.95 -12.74 4.87
C PHE A 168 4.13 -13.95 4.41
N THR A 169 3.23 -13.72 3.46
CA THR A 169 2.72 -14.77 2.59
C THR A 169 2.93 -14.36 1.13
N ASN A 170 3.10 -15.35 0.26
CA ASN A 170 3.15 -15.12 -1.18
C ASN A 170 1.77 -14.84 -1.81
N TRP A 171 0.68 -14.98 -1.06
CA TRP A 171 -0.59 -14.36 -1.47
C TRP A 171 -0.47 -12.83 -1.41
N GLY A 172 -0.59 -12.15 -2.55
CA GLY A 172 -0.45 -10.70 -2.67
C GLY A 172 0.93 -10.12 -2.29
N ALA A 173 1.97 -10.96 -2.19
CA ALA A 173 3.28 -10.60 -1.61
C ALA A 173 3.17 -9.89 -0.24
N SER A 174 2.20 -10.33 0.58
CA SER A 174 1.68 -9.55 1.72
C SER A 174 2.52 -9.68 2.98
N ILE A 175 2.73 -8.57 3.70
CA ILE A 175 3.20 -8.60 5.10
C ILE A 175 2.04 -9.08 6.00
N MET A 176 2.35 -10.01 6.90
CA MET A 176 1.41 -10.57 7.88
C MET A 176 1.67 -10.10 9.30
N SER A 177 2.93 -9.88 9.68
CA SER A 177 3.31 -9.35 11.00
C SER A 177 4.67 -8.67 10.91
N LEU A 178 4.90 -7.58 11.65
CA LEU A 178 6.20 -6.95 11.82
C LEU A 178 6.42 -6.67 13.29
N ASN A 179 7.33 -7.43 13.91
CA ASN A 179 7.59 -7.38 15.34
C ASN A 179 8.73 -6.40 15.65
N PHE A 180 8.53 -5.53 16.64
CA PHE A 180 9.52 -4.56 17.12
C PHE A 180 9.38 -4.32 18.65
N PRO A 181 10.46 -4.11 19.42
CA PRO A 181 10.39 -3.72 20.83
C PRO A 181 9.68 -2.38 21.03
N ASP A 182 9.15 -2.16 22.23
CA ASP A 182 8.82 -0.84 22.78
C ASP A 182 10.01 -0.30 23.61
N LYS A 183 9.86 0.89 24.22
CA LYS A 183 10.89 1.49 25.09
C LYS A 183 11.16 0.75 26.40
N ASN A 184 10.38 -0.29 26.69
CA ASN A 184 10.57 -1.22 27.82
C ASN A 184 11.19 -2.56 27.36
N GLY A 185 11.54 -2.69 26.07
CA GLY A 185 12.04 -3.93 25.46
C GLY A 185 10.95 -4.95 25.10
N LYS A 186 9.67 -4.63 25.29
CA LYS A 186 8.56 -5.54 24.99
C LYS A 186 8.32 -5.62 23.48
N ILE A 187 8.66 -6.75 22.88
CA ILE A 187 8.32 -7.05 21.49
C ILE A 187 6.80 -6.99 21.29
N GLY A 188 6.37 -6.35 20.22
CA GLY A 188 4.98 -6.34 19.75
C GLY A 188 4.91 -6.22 18.24
N ASP A 189 3.86 -6.80 17.66
CA ASP A 189 3.57 -6.76 16.23
C ASP A 189 2.80 -5.47 15.89
N ILE A 190 3.39 -4.61 15.05
CA ILE A 190 2.95 -3.22 14.79
C ILE A 190 2.22 -3.03 13.46
N VAL A 191 1.73 -4.11 12.85
CA VAL A 191 0.90 -4.07 11.64
C VAL A 191 -0.37 -4.88 11.83
N LEU A 192 -1.47 -4.51 11.19
CA LEU A 192 -2.71 -5.29 11.21
C LEU A 192 -2.65 -6.43 10.17
N GLY A 193 -3.43 -7.48 10.36
CA GLY A 193 -3.49 -8.63 9.46
C GLY A 193 -4.21 -9.84 10.06
N TYR A 194 -3.97 -11.03 9.50
CA TYR A 194 -4.61 -12.28 9.94
C TYR A 194 -3.61 -13.39 10.33
N ASP A 195 -4.05 -14.33 11.17
CA ASP A 195 -3.22 -15.47 11.60
C ASP A 195 -2.99 -16.54 10.50
N SER A 196 -3.73 -16.50 9.38
CA SER A 196 -3.68 -17.55 8.35
C SER A 196 -3.83 -16.99 6.94
N VAL A 197 -3.14 -17.60 5.96
CA VAL A 197 -3.22 -17.19 4.55
C VAL A 197 -4.63 -17.38 3.98
N LYS A 198 -5.39 -18.37 4.46
CA LYS A 198 -6.80 -18.56 4.05
C LYS A 198 -7.66 -17.31 4.32
N SER A 199 -7.33 -16.53 5.35
CA SER A 199 -8.00 -15.25 5.61
C SER A 199 -7.62 -14.20 4.57
N TYR A 200 -6.35 -14.13 4.16
CA TYR A 200 -5.85 -13.24 3.10
C TYR A 200 -6.53 -13.52 1.74
N GLN A 201 -6.77 -14.79 1.40
CA GLN A 201 -7.55 -15.17 0.21
C GLN A 201 -8.98 -14.63 0.18
N THR A 202 -9.52 -14.23 1.34
CA THR A 202 -10.85 -13.63 1.49
C THR A 202 -10.83 -12.15 1.89
N ASP A 203 -9.65 -11.56 2.03
CA ASP A 203 -9.49 -10.16 2.45
C ASP A 203 -10.09 -9.19 1.42
N LYS A 204 -10.66 -8.09 1.89
CA LYS A 204 -11.24 -7.01 1.07
C LYS A 204 -10.77 -5.62 1.50
N VAL A 205 -9.80 -5.52 2.42
CA VAL A 205 -9.18 -4.27 2.86
C VAL A 205 -7.67 -4.19 2.60
N TYR A 206 -7.09 -5.23 1.97
CA TYR A 206 -5.71 -5.29 1.44
C TYR A 206 -4.59 -5.25 2.50
N PHE A 207 -4.79 -5.88 3.67
CA PHE A 207 -3.82 -5.84 4.79
C PHE A 207 -2.40 -6.25 4.36
N GLY A 208 -1.49 -5.28 4.23
CA GLY A 208 -0.08 -5.53 3.97
C GLY A 208 0.25 -6.03 2.56
N ALA A 209 -0.72 -6.06 1.65
CA ALA A 209 -0.53 -6.55 0.28
C ALA A 209 0.26 -5.56 -0.60
N THR A 210 0.90 -6.07 -1.66
CA THR A 210 1.32 -5.22 -2.79
C THR A 210 0.15 -5.05 -3.75
N VAL A 211 -0.28 -3.80 -3.95
CA VAL A 211 -1.43 -3.44 -4.79
C VAL A 211 -0.98 -2.91 -6.16
N GLY A 212 -1.74 -3.24 -7.19
CA GLY A 212 -1.39 -3.01 -8.60
C GLY A 212 -2.30 -3.84 -9.54
N ARG A 213 -2.23 -3.71 -10.86
CA ARG A 213 -1.22 -3.00 -11.68
C ARG A 213 -1.18 -1.49 -11.49
N VAL A 214 -2.30 -0.88 -11.10
CA VAL A 214 -2.41 0.53 -10.75
C VAL A 214 -3.07 0.66 -9.37
N ALA A 215 -2.32 1.14 -8.39
CA ALA A 215 -2.75 1.43 -7.04
C ALA A 215 -3.72 2.61 -6.98
N ASN A 216 -4.53 2.64 -5.92
CA ASN A 216 -5.66 3.55 -5.72
C ASN A 216 -6.63 3.54 -6.93
N ARG A 217 -7.34 4.65 -7.20
CA ARG A 217 -8.49 4.70 -8.10
C ARG A 217 -8.17 5.11 -9.54
N ILE A 218 -8.91 4.54 -10.50
CA ILE A 218 -9.07 4.99 -11.89
C ILE A 218 -10.55 5.32 -12.11
N GLY A 219 -10.83 6.58 -12.46
CA GLY A 219 -12.16 7.12 -12.66
C GLY A 219 -12.93 6.42 -13.78
N LYS A 220 -14.20 6.08 -13.51
CA LYS A 220 -15.10 5.39 -14.45
C LYS A 220 -14.57 4.05 -14.98
N ALA A 221 -13.57 3.46 -14.30
CA ALA A 221 -12.89 2.23 -14.71
C ALA A 221 -12.39 2.27 -16.17
N GLN A 222 -11.84 3.42 -16.58
CA GLN A 222 -11.28 3.58 -17.93
C GLN A 222 -10.18 4.64 -17.99
N PHE A 223 -9.30 4.54 -18.98
CA PHE A 223 -8.26 5.53 -19.27
C PHE A 223 -7.94 5.55 -20.77
N LYS A 224 -7.10 6.50 -21.21
CA LYS A 224 -6.57 6.53 -22.58
C LYS A 224 -5.06 6.45 -22.58
N LEU A 225 -4.51 5.64 -23.48
CA LEU A 225 -3.07 5.50 -23.71
C LEU A 225 -2.81 5.43 -25.21
N ASN A 226 -1.91 6.29 -25.70
CA ASN A 226 -1.55 6.42 -27.12
C ASN A 226 -2.78 6.55 -28.04
N GLY A 227 -3.74 7.40 -27.62
CA GLY A 227 -5.01 7.66 -28.31
C GLY A 227 -6.10 6.60 -28.13
N LYS A 228 -5.74 5.36 -27.79
CA LYS A 228 -6.69 4.25 -27.59
C LYS A 228 -7.30 4.30 -26.19
N GLU A 229 -8.60 4.03 -26.10
CA GLU A 229 -9.34 3.86 -24.85
C GLU A 229 -9.20 2.43 -24.32
N TYR A 230 -9.00 2.30 -23.01
CA TYR A 230 -8.92 1.06 -22.26
C TYR A 230 -9.95 1.08 -21.13
N LYS A 231 -10.62 -0.05 -20.91
CA LYS A 231 -11.61 -0.24 -19.84
C LYS A 231 -11.12 -1.32 -18.90
N THR A 232 -11.12 -1.01 -17.61
CA THR A 232 -10.56 -1.84 -16.55
C THR A 232 -11.64 -2.49 -15.69
N SER A 233 -11.23 -3.42 -14.84
CA SER A 233 -12.09 -4.26 -14.01
C SER A 233 -12.69 -3.47 -12.84
N ALA A 234 -13.83 -2.80 -13.09
CA ALA A 234 -14.54 -2.01 -12.08
C ALA A 234 -14.92 -2.84 -10.84
N ASN A 235 -14.45 -2.41 -9.67
CA ASN A 235 -14.63 -3.07 -8.36
C ASN A 235 -15.04 -2.09 -7.23
N ASP A 236 -14.91 -0.78 -7.43
CA ASP A 236 -15.34 0.25 -6.47
C ASP A 236 -16.41 1.15 -7.12
N GLY A 237 -17.68 0.73 -7.01
CA GLY A 237 -18.80 1.39 -7.68
C GLY A 237 -18.65 1.37 -9.21
N LYS A 238 -18.45 2.55 -9.82
CA LYS A 238 -18.18 2.71 -11.26
C LYS A 238 -16.68 2.76 -11.60
N ASN A 239 -15.82 2.70 -10.59
CA ASN A 239 -14.38 2.96 -10.67
C ASN A 239 -13.58 1.65 -10.50
N THR A 240 -12.32 1.67 -10.93
CA THR A 240 -11.35 0.59 -10.65
C THR A 240 -10.45 1.04 -9.50
N LEU A 241 -10.25 0.17 -8.52
CA LEU A 241 -9.48 0.42 -7.29
C LEU A 241 -8.43 -0.69 -7.12
N HIS A 242 -7.18 -0.32 -6.81
CA HIS A 242 -6.05 -1.23 -6.55
C HIS A 242 -5.84 -2.32 -7.63
N GLY A 243 -6.07 -1.96 -8.90
CA GLY A 243 -5.93 -2.84 -10.06
C GLY A 243 -7.20 -3.57 -10.49
N GLY A 244 -8.26 -3.63 -9.66
CA GLY A 244 -9.55 -4.21 -10.04
C GLY A 244 -9.92 -5.49 -9.29
N LYS A 245 -10.90 -6.26 -9.82
CA LYS A 245 -11.56 -7.38 -9.11
C LYS A 245 -10.64 -8.53 -8.68
N LYS A 246 -9.51 -8.71 -9.36
CA LYS A 246 -8.42 -9.59 -8.94
C LYS A 246 -7.11 -8.80 -9.13
N GLY A 247 -6.84 -7.90 -8.19
CA GLY A 247 -5.64 -7.08 -8.22
C GLY A 247 -4.40 -7.87 -7.84
N PHE A 248 -3.24 -7.21 -7.79
CA PHE A 248 -1.97 -7.82 -7.40
C PHE A 248 -1.94 -8.33 -5.95
N GLY A 249 -2.89 -7.90 -5.11
CA GLY A 249 -3.13 -8.44 -3.77
C GLY A 249 -3.99 -9.73 -3.72
N ASP A 250 -4.69 -10.08 -4.82
CA ASP A 250 -5.61 -11.23 -4.92
C ASP A 250 -5.00 -12.40 -5.76
N VAL A 251 -3.68 -12.44 -5.94
CA VAL A 251 -2.95 -13.46 -6.71
C VAL A 251 -1.85 -14.13 -5.87
N VAL A 252 -1.46 -15.34 -6.24
CA VAL A 252 -0.24 -15.95 -5.71
C VAL A 252 0.96 -15.36 -6.46
N TRP A 253 2.04 -15.10 -5.73
CA TRP A 253 3.34 -14.73 -6.27
C TRP A 253 4.30 -15.92 -6.15
N ALA A 254 5.19 -16.10 -7.13
CA ALA A 254 6.31 -17.02 -6.99
C ALA A 254 7.35 -16.44 -6.03
N VAL A 255 8.01 -17.28 -5.22
CA VAL A 255 9.08 -16.86 -4.30
C VAL A 255 10.41 -17.32 -4.87
N THR A 256 11.08 -16.44 -5.62
CA THR A 256 12.27 -16.80 -6.40
C THR A 256 13.56 -16.75 -5.59
N LYS A 257 13.62 -15.96 -4.51
CA LYS A 257 14.73 -15.98 -3.53
C LYS A 257 14.18 -15.73 -2.12
N HIS A 258 14.57 -16.52 -1.13
CA HIS A 258 14.27 -16.30 0.29
C HIS A 258 15.50 -16.60 1.15
N LYS A 259 15.90 -15.64 1.98
CA LYS A 259 17.01 -15.74 2.94
C LYS A 259 16.55 -15.25 4.30
N TYR A 260 16.29 -16.20 5.21
CA TYR A 260 15.71 -15.98 6.55
C TYR A 260 16.47 -14.94 7.40
N ASP A 261 17.80 -15.05 7.47
CA ASP A 261 18.65 -14.25 8.36
C ASP A 261 20.06 -13.93 7.78
N GLY A 262 21.01 -13.62 8.66
CA GLY A 262 22.39 -13.26 8.31
C GLY A 262 22.59 -11.76 7.99
N LYS A 263 23.67 -11.44 7.26
CA LYS A 263 24.08 -10.04 7.00
C LYS A 263 23.00 -9.21 6.28
N LYS A 264 22.29 -9.81 5.32
CA LYS A 264 21.26 -9.15 4.48
C LYS A 264 20.08 -10.12 4.18
N PRO A 265 19.18 -10.34 5.16
CA PRO A 265 18.00 -11.17 4.99
C PRO A 265 17.04 -10.52 4.00
N HIS A 266 16.44 -11.31 3.11
CA HIS A 266 15.59 -10.81 2.04
C HIS A 266 14.61 -11.86 1.51
N ILE A 267 13.50 -11.40 0.93
CA ILE A 267 12.60 -12.24 0.13
C ILE A 267 12.21 -11.51 -1.15
N VAL A 268 12.19 -12.24 -2.26
CA VAL A 268 11.87 -11.77 -3.60
C VAL A 268 10.63 -12.50 -4.09
N PHE A 269 9.55 -11.75 -4.28
CA PHE A 269 8.31 -12.20 -4.90
C PHE A 269 8.29 -11.78 -6.37
N THR A 270 7.82 -12.64 -7.27
CA THR A 270 7.60 -12.32 -8.69
C THR A 270 6.20 -12.72 -9.17
N TYR A 271 5.64 -11.93 -10.07
CA TYR A 271 4.34 -12.19 -10.73
C TYR A 271 4.34 -11.68 -12.17
N THR A 272 3.72 -12.43 -13.07
CA THR A 272 3.54 -12.06 -14.48
C THR A 272 2.06 -11.79 -14.74
N SER A 273 1.72 -10.52 -14.88
CA SER A 273 0.37 -10.07 -15.22
C SER A 273 0.22 -10.05 -16.75
N PRO A 274 -0.61 -10.92 -17.36
CA PRO A 274 -0.69 -11.06 -18.81
C PRO A 274 -1.30 -9.84 -19.52
N ASP A 275 -1.18 -9.78 -20.85
CA ASP A 275 -1.87 -8.80 -21.69
C ASP A 275 -3.40 -8.92 -21.51
N GLY A 276 -4.05 -7.81 -21.19
CA GLY A 276 -5.49 -7.74 -20.92
C GLY A 276 -5.89 -8.05 -19.47
N ASP A 277 -4.96 -8.40 -18.57
CA ASP A 277 -5.26 -8.64 -17.16
C ASP A 277 -5.90 -7.39 -16.52
N GLN A 278 -7.04 -7.59 -15.87
CA GLN A 278 -7.96 -6.55 -15.38
C GLN A 278 -8.28 -5.41 -16.38
N GLY A 279 -8.06 -5.63 -17.69
CA GLY A 279 -8.24 -4.64 -18.77
C GLY A 279 -7.00 -3.81 -19.13
N PHE A 280 -5.83 -4.06 -18.52
CA PHE A 280 -4.59 -3.35 -18.81
C PHE A 280 -3.83 -3.96 -20.01
N PRO A 281 -3.27 -3.15 -20.94
CA PRO A 281 -2.47 -3.65 -22.06
C PRO A 281 -1.10 -4.15 -21.61
N GLY A 282 -0.54 -5.09 -22.36
CA GLY A 282 0.85 -5.57 -22.25
C GLY A 282 1.03 -6.63 -21.17
N GLU A 283 1.90 -7.60 -21.45
CA GLU A 283 2.41 -8.51 -20.44
C GLU A 283 3.41 -7.76 -19.55
N LEU A 284 3.15 -7.72 -18.24
CA LEU A 284 3.97 -7.03 -17.26
C LEU A 284 4.57 -8.03 -16.27
N ASN A 285 5.90 -8.14 -16.29
CA ASN A 285 6.66 -8.89 -15.30
C ASN A 285 7.01 -7.97 -14.13
N VAL A 286 6.69 -8.40 -12.91
CA VAL A 286 6.75 -7.59 -11.68
C VAL A 286 7.55 -8.32 -10.61
N THR A 287 8.29 -7.56 -9.81
CA THR A 287 9.13 -8.05 -8.72
C THR A 287 8.95 -7.19 -7.49
N VAL A 288 8.80 -7.81 -6.31
CA VAL A 288 8.79 -7.15 -5.00
C VAL A 288 9.88 -7.77 -4.14
N THR A 289 10.88 -6.97 -3.79
CA THR A 289 11.98 -7.38 -2.90
C THR A 289 11.83 -6.68 -1.55
N TYR A 290 11.64 -7.46 -0.49
CA TYR A 290 11.74 -7.00 0.89
C TYR A 290 13.12 -7.37 1.46
N THR A 291 13.73 -6.50 2.25
CA THR A 291 15.10 -6.71 2.75
C THR A 291 15.37 -5.99 4.07
N LEU A 292 16.06 -6.67 5.00
CA LEU A 292 16.52 -6.09 6.27
C LEU A 292 17.96 -5.58 6.12
N ASP A 293 18.10 -4.38 5.53
CA ASP A 293 19.38 -3.83 5.08
C ASP A 293 20.34 -3.53 6.24
N LYS A 294 19.93 -2.71 7.20
CA LYS A 294 20.65 -2.47 8.47
C LYS A 294 19.77 -2.87 9.65
N ASP A 295 20.30 -2.75 10.85
CA ASP A 295 19.51 -2.96 12.07
C ASP A 295 18.36 -1.95 12.11
N ASN A 296 17.16 -2.48 12.32
CA ASN A 296 15.90 -1.75 12.34
C ASN A 296 15.51 -1.05 11.01
N GLU A 297 16.12 -1.41 9.87
CA GLU A 297 15.81 -0.83 8.54
C GLU A 297 15.22 -1.89 7.59
N LEU A 298 13.94 -1.73 7.23
CA LEU A 298 13.24 -2.51 6.20
C LEU A 298 13.21 -1.73 4.88
N SER A 299 13.89 -2.26 3.88
CA SER A 299 13.84 -1.79 2.50
C SER A 299 12.80 -2.59 1.70
N VAL A 300 12.04 -1.89 0.86
CA VAL A 300 11.08 -2.50 -0.08
C VAL A 300 11.31 -1.91 -1.46
N VAL A 301 11.62 -2.76 -2.43
CA VAL A 301 11.86 -2.36 -3.82
C VAL A 301 10.87 -3.08 -4.71
N MET A 302 10.00 -2.31 -5.38
CA MET A 302 9.01 -2.80 -6.34
C MET A 302 9.45 -2.38 -7.74
N GLU A 303 9.62 -3.35 -8.63
CA GLU A 303 10.14 -3.14 -9.98
C GLU A 303 9.23 -3.84 -11.00
N ALA A 304 9.11 -3.26 -12.20
CA ALA A 304 8.33 -3.88 -13.26
C ALA A 304 8.91 -3.57 -14.66
N LYS A 305 8.69 -4.50 -15.60
CA LYS A 305 9.04 -4.35 -17.02
C LYS A 305 7.87 -4.87 -17.88
N THR A 306 7.48 -4.10 -18.89
CA THR A 306 6.57 -4.62 -19.93
C THR A 306 7.36 -5.32 -21.03
N LYS A 307 6.76 -6.34 -21.63
CA LYS A 307 7.35 -7.16 -22.69
C LYS A 307 7.16 -6.54 -24.07
N ASP A 308 5.93 -6.12 -24.38
CA ASP A 308 5.46 -5.88 -25.75
C ASP A 308 4.72 -4.54 -25.96
N LYS A 309 4.02 -4.01 -24.93
CA LYS A 309 3.16 -2.81 -25.07
C LYS A 309 3.34 -1.83 -23.93
N ALA A 310 3.24 -0.54 -24.25
CA ALA A 310 3.09 0.54 -23.27
C ALA A 310 1.94 0.23 -22.28
N THR A 311 2.20 0.37 -20.98
CA THR A 311 1.22 0.06 -19.93
C THR A 311 1.37 0.99 -18.73
N PRO A 312 0.27 1.44 -18.09
CA PRO A 312 0.38 2.14 -16.82
C PRO A 312 0.82 1.17 -15.71
N VAL A 313 1.70 1.65 -14.82
CA VAL A 313 2.11 0.94 -13.62
C VAL A 313 2.18 1.93 -12.45
N ASN A 314 1.41 1.66 -11.40
CA ASN A 314 1.52 2.34 -10.11
C ASN A 314 1.44 1.26 -9.04
N LEU A 315 2.55 0.92 -8.40
CA LEU A 315 2.58 -0.11 -7.36
C LEU A 315 2.62 0.57 -6.00
N ALA A 316 1.89 0.05 -5.03
CA ALA A 316 1.95 0.49 -3.64
C ALA A 316 1.90 -0.69 -2.67
N HIS A 317 2.19 -0.43 -1.39
CA HIS A 317 2.26 -1.44 -0.34
C HIS A 317 1.31 -1.06 0.82
N HIS A 318 0.22 -1.80 0.93
CA HIS A 318 -0.98 -1.42 1.69
C HIS A 318 -0.94 -1.91 3.15
N THR A 319 0.23 -1.76 3.81
CA THR A 319 0.37 -2.11 5.23
C THR A 319 -0.34 -1.10 6.12
N TYR A 320 -1.22 -1.62 6.99
CA TYR A 320 -1.87 -0.88 8.06
C TYR A 320 -0.96 -0.92 9.30
N TRP A 321 -0.40 0.22 9.67
CA TRP A 321 0.48 0.41 10.82
C TRP A 321 -0.31 0.80 12.07
N ASN A 322 0.13 0.29 13.22
CA ASN A 322 -0.22 0.77 14.55
C ASN A 322 1.02 0.60 15.43
N LEU A 323 1.73 1.68 15.72
CA LEU A 323 2.98 1.64 16.47
C LEU A 323 2.77 1.31 17.95
N GLY A 324 1.58 1.50 18.49
CA GLY A 324 1.20 0.89 19.78
C GLY A 324 1.23 -0.65 19.73
N GLY A 325 0.76 -1.21 18.61
CA GLY A 325 0.68 -2.64 18.30
C GLY A 325 -0.70 -2.98 17.72
N HIS A 326 -0.81 -4.06 16.92
CA HIS A 326 -2.03 -4.37 16.15
C HIS A 326 -3.32 -4.50 16.98
N ASN A 327 -3.21 -4.72 18.30
CA ASN A 327 -4.32 -4.81 19.25
C ASN A 327 -4.32 -3.70 20.32
N ALA A 328 -3.62 -2.58 20.10
CA ALA A 328 -3.44 -1.52 21.08
C ALA A 328 -4.65 -0.57 21.24
N GLY A 329 -5.57 -0.58 20.28
CA GLY A 329 -6.69 0.36 20.17
C GLY A 329 -6.65 1.09 18.83
N ASP A 330 -7.12 2.33 18.81
CA ASP A 330 -7.01 3.23 17.67
C ASP A 330 -5.63 3.92 17.55
N ILE A 331 -5.33 4.46 16.37
CA ILE A 331 -4.11 5.24 16.08
C ILE A 331 -4.25 6.75 16.35
N LEU A 332 -5.38 7.23 16.88
CA LEU A 332 -5.69 8.67 16.89
C LEU A 332 -4.80 9.48 17.85
N SER A 333 -4.14 8.80 18.80
CA SER A 333 -3.11 9.38 19.66
C SER A 333 -1.67 9.28 19.13
N GLU A 334 -1.43 8.56 18.03
CA GLU A 334 -0.14 8.58 17.36
C GLU A 334 0.10 9.94 16.69
N GLU A 335 1.36 10.37 16.64
CA GLU A 335 1.75 11.63 16.04
C GLU A 335 2.41 11.39 14.68
N ILE A 336 1.96 12.12 13.66
CA ILE A 336 2.49 12.03 12.30
C ILE A 336 3.00 13.38 11.80
N GLN A 337 4.09 13.35 11.05
CA GLN A 337 4.53 14.42 10.15
C GLN A 337 4.50 13.88 8.72
N ILE A 338 3.99 14.65 7.76
CA ILE A 338 3.96 14.32 6.33
C ILE A 338 4.67 15.44 5.57
N LEU A 339 5.73 15.12 4.82
CA LEU A 339 6.49 16.08 4.00
C LEU A 339 5.86 16.23 2.61
N GLY A 340 4.65 16.76 2.58
CA GLY A 340 3.94 17.14 1.36
C GLY A 340 3.13 18.42 1.57
N SER A 341 3.58 19.53 0.98
CA SER A 341 2.96 20.87 1.13
C SER A 341 1.61 21.03 0.43
N SER A 342 1.19 20.05 -0.37
CA SER A 342 -0.09 20.03 -1.07
C SER A 342 -0.72 18.64 -1.08
N TYR A 343 -2.00 18.56 -1.42
CA TYR A 343 -2.76 17.32 -1.61
C TYR A 343 -3.64 17.42 -2.87
N THR A 344 -4.21 16.30 -3.31
CA THR A 344 -5.17 16.24 -4.42
C THR A 344 -6.62 16.11 -3.90
N PRO A 345 -7.45 17.18 -3.90
CA PRO A 345 -8.82 17.10 -3.39
C PRO A 345 -9.69 16.15 -4.22
N VAL A 346 -10.51 15.34 -3.55
CA VAL A 346 -11.36 14.31 -4.16
C VAL A 346 -12.84 14.67 -4.18
N ASP A 347 -13.60 14.00 -5.05
CA ASP A 347 -15.07 14.08 -5.11
C ASP A 347 -15.77 13.08 -4.17
N GLY A 348 -17.09 12.96 -4.29
CA GLY A 348 -17.91 12.05 -3.46
C GLY A 348 -17.72 10.55 -3.74
N GLU A 349 -16.95 10.18 -4.76
CA GLU A 349 -16.52 8.80 -5.05
C GLU A 349 -15.01 8.62 -4.83
N LEU A 350 -14.38 9.56 -4.13
CA LEU A 350 -12.95 9.56 -3.79
C LEU A 350 -12.03 9.61 -5.04
N ILE A 351 -12.54 10.12 -6.16
CA ILE A 351 -11.76 10.42 -7.37
C ILE A 351 -11.18 11.84 -7.26
N PRO A 352 -9.88 12.06 -7.48
CA PRO A 352 -9.31 13.40 -7.51
C PRO A 352 -9.99 14.31 -8.52
N THR A 353 -10.25 15.56 -8.13
CA THR A 353 -10.87 16.59 -8.98
C THR A 353 -9.97 17.12 -10.10
N GLY A 354 -8.71 16.66 -10.17
CA GLY A 354 -7.65 17.23 -11.01
C GLY A 354 -7.01 18.50 -10.42
N GLN A 355 -7.47 18.97 -9.26
CA GLN A 355 -6.85 20.07 -8.53
C GLN A 355 -5.67 19.58 -7.68
N ILE A 356 -4.77 20.51 -7.37
CA ILE A 356 -3.76 20.38 -6.31
C ILE A 356 -3.99 21.57 -5.38
N SER A 357 -4.07 21.34 -4.08
CA SER A 357 -4.36 22.36 -3.07
C SER A 357 -3.35 22.32 -1.93
N PRO A 358 -2.94 23.47 -1.37
CA PRO A 358 -2.00 23.49 -0.26
C PRO A 358 -2.61 22.85 1.00
N VAL A 359 -1.82 22.12 1.76
CA VAL A 359 -2.26 21.56 3.06
C VAL A 359 -2.40 22.66 4.13
N LYS A 360 -1.65 23.75 3.99
CA LYS A 360 -1.50 24.81 5.00
C LYS A 360 -2.84 25.41 5.41
N GLY A 361 -3.18 25.33 6.70
CA GLY A 361 -4.43 25.86 7.24
C GLY A 361 -5.68 25.03 6.90
N THR A 362 -5.51 23.78 6.47
CA THR A 362 -6.59 22.79 6.28
C THR A 362 -6.45 21.67 7.32
N PRO A 363 -7.44 20.76 7.47
CA PRO A 363 -7.30 19.58 8.33
C PRO A 363 -6.13 18.66 7.97
N TYR A 364 -5.59 18.78 6.75
CA TYR A 364 -4.46 18.01 6.21
C TYR A 364 -3.08 18.59 6.59
N ASP A 365 -3.01 19.65 7.41
CA ASP A 365 -1.74 20.29 7.78
C ASP A 365 -0.94 19.47 8.82
N PHE A 366 -0.18 18.49 8.30
CA PHE A 366 0.79 17.65 9.02
C PHE A 366 2.25 17.98 8.65
N LEU A 367 2.54 19.20 8.18
CA LEU A 367 3.92 19.63 7.91
C LEU A 367 4.81 19.66 9.16
N GLN A 368 4.20 19.62 10.36
CA GLN A 368 4.84 19.43 11.65
C GLN A 368 4.29 18.18 12.34
N LEU A 369 5.12 17.50 13.14
CA LEU A 369 4.74 16.31 13.90
C LEU A 369 3.63 16.65 14.90
N ARG A 370 2.46 16.02 14.76
CA ARG A 370 1.27 16.28 15.60
C ARG A 370 0.31 15.09 15.68
N PRO A 371 -0.56 15.00 16.70
CA PRO A 371 -1.54 13.92 16.83
C PRO A 371 -2.53 13.84 15.67
N ILE A 372 -2.81 12.63 15.19
CA ILE A 372 -3.73 12.39 14.05
C ILE A 372 -5.16 12.87 14.37
N LYS A 373 -5.60 12.80 15.64
CA LYS A 373 -6.91 13.27 16.10
C LYS A 373 -7.20 14.77 15.93
N ASP A 374 -6.18 15.63 15.81
CA ASP A 374 -6.34 17.08 16.05
C ASP A 374 -7.44 17.73 15.21
N ASN A 375 -7.44 17.40 13.92
CA ASN A 375 -8.35 17.94 12.90
C ASN A 375 -9.26 16.87 12.26
N ILE A 376 -9.17 15.59 12.68
CA ILE A 376 -9.93 14.50 12.02
C ILE A 376 -11.45 14.69 12.13
N LYS A 377 -11.90 15.35 13.21
CA LYS A 377 -13.28 15.80 13.47
C LYS A 377 -13.84 16.79 12.44
N ASP A 378 -12.95 17.48 11.71
CA ASP A 378 -13.28 18.48 10.70
C ASP A 378 -13.46 17.82 9.31
N LEU A 379 -13.23 16.51 9.24
CA LEU A 379 -13.51 15.61 8.12
C LEU A 379 -14.73 14.72 8.44
N LYS A 380 -15.33 14.10 7.42
CA LYS A 380 -16.58 13.32 7.58
C LYS A 380 -16.39 11.91 8.13
N THR A 381 -15.24 11.30 7.86
CA THR A 381 -14.98 9.86 8.07
C THR A 381 -13.57 9.59 8.60
N GLY A 382 -12.60 10.39 8.17
CA GLY A 382 -11.19 10.24 8.47
C GLY A 382 -10.37 10.89 7.36
N TYR A 383 -9.11 10.50 7.24
CA TYR A 383 -8.26 10.81 6.11
C TYR A 383 -8.25 9.63 5.15
N ASP A 384 -8.69 9.82 3.90
CA ASP A 384 -8.34 8.98 2.73
C ASP A 384 -7.90 9.92 1.61
N ILE A 385 -6.63 10.33 1.61
CA ILE A 385 -6.16 11.43 0.75
C ILE A 385 -4.72 11.22 0.26
N ASN A 386 -4.49 11.57 -1.01
CA ASN A 386 -3.16 11.61 -1.60
C ASN A 386 -2.49 12.98 -1.36
N TYR A 387 -1.35 12.97 -0.66
CA TYR A 387 -0.42 14.09 -0.55
C TYR A 387 0.50 14.16 -1.77
N CYS A 388 0.72 15.38 -2.24
CA CYS A 388 1.79 15.72 -3.19
C CYS A 388 3.08 15.92 -2.38
N LEU A 389 4.03 15.00 -2.48
CA LEU A 389 5.23 14.97 -1.63
C LEU A 389 6.31 15.95 -2.10
N ASP A 390 6.85 16.72 -1.18
CA ASP A 390 7.82 17.78 -1.46
C ASP A 390 9.16 17.23 -1.98
N GLY A 391 9.90 18.06 -2.74
CA GLY A 391 11.18 17.68 -3.34
C GLY A 391 11.03 16.96 -4.69
N LYS A 392 12.10 16.28 -5.15
CA LYS A 392 12.13 15.64 -6.46
C LYS A 392 11.69 14.17 -6.38
N ALA A 393 10.72 13.78 -7.20
CA ALA A 393 10.42 12.38 -7.50
C ALA A 393 11.65 11.63 -8.08
N ASP A 394 11.60 10.31 -8.04
CA ASP A 394 12.65 9.36 -8.40
C ASP A 394 13.93 9.44 -7.54
N LYS A 395 14.05 10.45 -6.67
CA LYS A 395 15.07 10.53 -5.61
C LYS A 395 14.48 10.09 -4.27
N MET A 396 15.24 9.24 -3.55
CA MET A 396 14.95 8.91 -2.16
C MET A 396 15.00 10.17 -1.30
N ARG A 397 13.92 10.42 -0.56
CA ARG A 397 13.78 11.52 0.39
C ARG A 397 12.86 11.11 1.54
N LYS A 398 13.02 11.74 2.70
CA LYS A 398 12.11 11.54 3.83
C LYS A 398 10.70 11.97 3.44
N ILE A 399 9.71 11.19 3.88
CA ILE A 399 8.29 11.34 3.53
C ILE A 399 7.45 11.47 4.79
N VAL A 400 7.64 10.59 5.78
CA VAL A 400 6.87 10.58 7.04
C VAL A 400 7.77 10.33 8.24
N ASP A 401 7.43 10.98 9.36
CA ASP A 401 7.69 10.48 10.71
C ASP A 401 6.36 10.06 11.35
N LEU A 402 6.27 8.86 11.91
CA LEU A 402 5.16 8.39 12.72
C LEU A 402 5.68 7.97 14.10
N VAL A 403 4.98 8.35 15.18
CA VAL A 403 5.42 8.13 16.57
C VAL A 403 4.24 7.76 17.46
N ASP A 404 4.33 6.61 18.16
CA ASP A 404 3.52 6.35 19.35
C ASP A 404 4.32 6.70 20.61
N LYS A 405 3.90 7.74 21.33
CA LYS A 405 4.51 8.16 22.60
C LYS A 405 4.34 7.15 23.75
N LYS A 406 3.34 6.26 23.69
CA LYS A 406 3.01 5.28 24.73
C LYS A 406 4.03 4.14 24.74
N SER A 407 4.22 3.47 23.61
CA SER A 407 5.29 2.48 23.39
C SER A 407 6.67 3.14 23.20
N GLY A 408 6.72 4.40 22.80
CA GLY A 408 7.96 5.06 22.38
C GLY A 408 8.48 4.59 21.02
N ARG A 409 7.70 3.80 20.25
CA ARG A 409 8.10 3.40 18.90
C ARG A 409 7.99 4.57 17.94
N LYS A 410 9.00 4.72 17.08
CA LYS A 410 9.01 5.62 15.94
C LYS A 410 9.27 4.83 14.65
N MET A 411 8.60 5.25 13.58
CA MET A 411 8.86 4.83 12.21
C MET A 411 9.14 6.07 11.34
N GLU A 412 10.28 6.10 10.68
CA GLU A 412 10.60 7.06 9.62
C GLU A 412 10.43 6.36 8.27
N LEU A 413 9.70 6.97 7.34
CA LEU A 413 9.52 6.48 5.96
C LEU A 413 10.25 7.41 5.00
N THR A 414 11.14 6.82 4.20
CA THR A 414 11.85 7.47 3.08
C THR A 414 11.49 6.75 1.78
N GLY A 415 11.27 7.48 0.68
CA GLY A 415 10.87 6.86 -0.59
C GLY A 415 11.12 7.75 -1.82
N ASN A 416 10.89 7.19 -3.02
CA ASN A 416 11.15 7.88 -4.29
C ASN A 416 9.90 8.37 -5.05
N GLN A 417 8.69 7.93 -4.69
CA GLN A 417 7.45 8.26 -5.41
C GLN A 417 7.04 9.75 -5.28
N PRO A 418 6.21 10.29 -6.19
CA PRO A 418 5.76 11.68 -6.12
C PRO A 418 4.65 11.91 -5.09
N GLY A 419 3.87 10.90 -4.72
CA GLY A 419 2.73 11.01 -3.80
C GLY A 419 2.71 9.98 -2.68
N LEU A 420 1.78 10.18 -1.74
CA LEU A 420 1.52 9.33 -0.58
C LEU A 420 0.01 9.30 -0.32
N GLN A 421 -0.65 8.15 -0.39
CA GLN A 421 -1.94 7.98 0.27
C GLN A 421 -1.71 7.93 1.78
N PHE A 422 -2.35 8.84 2.52
CA PHE A 422 -2.55 8.68 3.95
C PHE A 422 -4.00 8.27 4.15
N TYR A 423 -4.19 7.02 4.59
CA TYR A 423 -5.51 6.46 4.88
C TYR A 423 -5.59 6.04 6.35
N THR A 424 -6.58 6.51 7.10
CA THR A 424 -6.71 6.24 8.55
C THR A 424 -7.48 4.99 8.92
N GLY A 425 -7.87 4.13 7.97
CA GLY A 425 -8.54 2.87 8.31
C GLY A 425 -9.96 3.04 8.85
N GLU A 426 -10.64 4.17 8.57
CA GLU A 426 -12.00 4.43 9.06
C GLU A 426 -13.07 3.46 8.55
N MET A 427 -12.84 2.78 7.42
CA MET A 427 -13.77 1.79 6.86
C MET A 427 -13.59 0.39 7.48
N LEU A 428 -12.59 0.20 8.35
CA LEU A 428 -12.43 -1.03 9.12
C LEU A 428 -13.62 -1.20 10.07
N LYS A 429 -14.28 -2.35 10.02
CA LYS A 429 -15.47 -2.61 10.84
C LYS A 429 -15.58 -4.08 11.21
N ASP A 430 -15.55 -4.35 12.51
CA ASP A 430 -15.75 -5.69 13.11
C ASP A 430 -14.83 -6.79 12.51
N ILE A 431 -13.66 -6.42 11.96
CA ILE A 431 -12.81 -7.37 11.23
C ILE A 431 -12.00 -8.21 12.20
N LYS A 432 -12.25 -9.53 12.23
CA LYS A 432 -11.48 -10.47 13.03
C LYS A 432 -10.05 -10.60 12.50
N GLY A 433 -9.11 -9.99 13.21
CA GLY A 433 -7.67 -10.01 12.92
C GLY A 433 -6.89 -11.07 13.70
N LYS A 434 -5.57 -10.87 13.76
CA LYS A 434 -4.61 -11.73 14.47
C LYS A 434 -4.94 -11.93 15.95
N ASN A 435 -4.59 -13.10 16.48
CA ASN A 435 -4.72 -13.45 17.90
C ASN A 435 -6.13 -13.24 18.49
N GLY A 436 -7.17 -13.27 17.65
CA GLY A 436 -8.56 -13.01 18.06
C GLY A 436 -8.90 -11.54 18.30
N ALA A 437 -8.02 -10.59 17.93
CA ALA A 437 -8.34 -9.17 17.93
C ALA A 437 -9.49 -8.84 16.95
N VAL A 438 -10.21 -7.75 17.22
CA VAL A 438 -11.24 -7.20 16.31
C VAL A 438 -10.80 -5.80 15.93
N TYR A 439 -10.48 -5.60 14.65
CA TYR A 439 -10.10 -4.31 14.10
C TYR A 439 -11.36 -3.49 13.78
N GLN A 440 -11.37 -2.26 14.26
CA GLN A 440 -12.43 -1.26 14.07
C GLN A 440 -11.86 -0.04 13.35
N ALA A 441 -12.72 0.94 13.06
CA ALA A 441 -12.33 2.22 12.48
C ALA A 441 -11.15 2.82 13.25
N TYR A 442 -10.15 3.32 12.52
CA TYR A 442 -8.90 3.85 13.06
C TYR A 442 -8.02 2.83 13.80
N GLY A 443 -8.24 1.52 13.67
CA GLY A 443 -7.37 0.49 14.27
C GLY A 443 -5.94 0.47 13.73
N GLY A 444 -5.72 1.00 12.53
CA GLY A 444 -4.41 1.16 11.90
C GLY A 444 -4.48 2.05 10.66
N LEU A 445 -3.36 2.66 10.28
CA LEU A 445 -3.25 3.61 9.15
C LEU A 445 -2.35 3.09 8.03
N CYS A 446 -2.65 3.43 6.78
CA CYS A 446 -1.82 3.12 5.61
C CYS A 446 -1.00 4.33 5.16
N LEU A 447 0.22 4.05 4.68
CA LEU A 447 1.17 5.03 4.15
C LEU A 447 1.66 4.55 2.78
N GLU A 448 0.75 4.55 1.80
CA GLU A 448 1.03 4.07 0.44
C GLU A 448 1.78 5.15 -0.35
N THR A 449 3.11 5.11 -0.42
CA THR A 449 3.82 5.92 -1.41
C THR A 449 3.43 5.45 -2.81
N GLN A 450 3.14 6.38 -3.73
CA GLN A 450 2.49 6.07 -5.01
C GLN A 450 2.63 7.23 -6.03
N SER A 451 2.25 7.00 -7.28
CA SER A 451 1.79 8.09 -8.15
C SER A 451 0.37 8.51 -7.80
N TYR A 452 -0.02 9.76 -8.13
CA TYR A 452 -1.31 10.31 -7.71
C TYR A 452 -2.49 9.48 -8.28
N PRO A 453 -3.59 9.29 -7.52
CA PRO A 453 -4.78 8.60 -8.02
C PRO A 453 -5.35 9.28 -9.27
N ASP A 454 -5.97 8.45 -10.12
CA ASP A 454 -6.54 8.81 -11.43
C ASP A 454 -5.63 9.62 -12.38
N ALA A 455 -4.31 9.62 -12.18
CA ALA A 455 -3.36 10.38 -13.02
C ALA A 455 -3.41 10.01 -14.52
N LEU A 456 -3.98 8.85 -14.87
CA LEU A 456 -4.22 8.41 -16.26
C LEU A 456 -5.33 9.21 -16.97
N ASN A 457 -6.21 9.87 -16.21
CA ASN A 457 -7.26 10.76 -16.71
C ASN A 457 -6.95 12.25 -16.46
N TYR A 458 -5.89 12.57 -15.72
CA TYR A 458 -5.46 13.94 -15.39
C TYR A 458 -4.04 14.25 -15.89
N PRO A 459 -3.86 14.76 -17.13
CA PRO A 459 -2.53 14.95 -17.76
C PRO A 459 -1.55 15.91 -17.07
N LYS A 460 -1.96 16.58 -15.98
CA LYS A 460 -1.07 17.40 -15.12
C LYS A 460 -0.51 16.63 -13.92
N PHE A 461 -1.04 15.45 -13.63
CA PHE A 461 -0.55 14.58 -12.56
C PHE A 461 0.60 13.71 -13.10
N PRO A 462 1.55 13.31 -12.24
CA PRO A 462 2.55 12.32 -12.63
C PRO A 462 1.84 10.99 -12.90
N SER A 463 1.84 10.57 -14.17
CA SER A 463 1.43 9.22 -14.59
C SER A 463 2.68 8.42 -14.96
N GLN A 464 2.71 7.16 -14.55
CA GLN A 464 3.84 6.26 -14.75
C GLN A 464 3.48 5.23 -15.82
N ILE A 465 3.85 5.53 -17.06
CA ILE A 465 3.74 4.60 -18.19
C ILE A 465 5.08 3.88 -18.38
N VAL A 466 5.04 2.56 -18.42
CA VAL A 466 6.20 1.71 -18.72
C VAL A 466 6.14 1.36 -20.20
N GLU A 467 7.11 1.86 -20.95
CA GLU A 467 7.35 1.51 -22.35
C GLU A 467 8.21 0.23 -22.45
N PRO A 468 8.11 -0.55 -23.55
CA PRO A 468 8.99 -1.69 -23.80
C PRO A 468 10.48 -1.30 -23.72
N GLY A 469 11.28 -2.15 -23.08
CA GLY A 469 12.70 -1.87 -22.81
C GLY A 469 12.97 -0.80 -21.73
N LYS A 470 11.94 -0.24 -21.09
CA LYS A 470 12.07 0.60 -19.88
C LYS A 470 11.71 -0.20 -18.62
N LYS A 471 12.08 0.33 -17.46
CA LYS A 471 11.91 -0.32 -16.15
C LYS A 471 11.24 0.65 -15.17
N TYR A 472 10.15 0.22 -14.55
CA TYR A 472 9.57 0.85 -13.37
C TYR A 472 10.44 0.54 -12.14
N LYS A 473 10.67 1.53 -11.27
CA LYS A 473 11.31 1.31 -9.97
C LYS A 473 10.74 2.22 -8.89
N HIS A 474 10.21 1.60 -7.85
CA HIS A 474 9.70 2.22 -6.65
C HIS A 474 10.49 1.67 -5.47
N THR A 475 11.11 2.55 -4.68
CA THR A 475 11.83 2.19 -3.46
C THR A 475 11.22 2.88 -2.25
N MET A 476 11.01 2.11 -1.19
CA MET A 476 10.67 2.56 0.16
C MET A 476 11.73 2.06 1.15
N LEU A 477 11.98 2.84 2.19
CA LEU A 477 12.80 2.48 3.35
C LEU A 477 12.05 2.89 4.62
N PHE A 478 11.64 1.89 5.40
CA PHE A 478 11.04 2.04 6.72
C PHE A 478 12.13 1.85 7.77
N LYS A 479 12.38 2.88 8.59
CA LYS A 479 13.38 2.87 9.65
C LYS A 479 12.71 2.96 11.01
N PHE A 480 12.89 1.94 11.83
CA PHE A 480 12.28 1.83 13.14
C PHE A 480 13.26 2.23 14.25
N SER A 481 12.78 2.96 15.25
CA SER A 481 13.59 3.39 16.38
C SER A 481 12.74 3.57 17.64
N ILE A 482 13.42 3.82 18.76
CA ILE A 482 12.80 4.15 20.04
C ILE A 482 13.07 5.62 20.35
N VAL A 483 12.02 6.34 20.76
CA VAL A 483 12.08 7.66 21.39
C VAL A 483 11.71 7.51 22.87
N SER A 484 12.36 8.32 23.72
CA SER A 484 12.22 8.31 25.18
C SER A 484 10.89 8.92 25.65
#